data_AF-A0A1G4GU44-F1
#
_entry.id   AF-A0A1G4GU44-F1
#
_cell.length_a   1.000
_cell.length_b   1.000
_cell.length_c   1.000
_cell.angle_alpha   90.00
_cell.angle_beta   90.00
_cell.angle_gamma   90.00
#
_symmetry.space_group_name_H-M   'P 1'
#
loop_
_entity.id
_entity.type
_entity.pdbx_description
1 polymer ?
#
loop_
_entity_poly.entity_id
_entity_poly.type
_entity_poly.pdbx_seq_one_letter_code
_entity_poly.pdbx_strand_id
1 'polypeptide(L)'
;MAESVENFILDKFVEKTDILKNSELHKFYNNLKNYWGNKGTSVKCTGESDLKIRYLCKTLENIVSHWDSICSSLNKKNDKCCSYLTYWLYGVIVKIDPSYFHLNNIYNKLDNFFEEIKCHSDTNEICTKKNVKIFNMKVLENKKVLYDFAEYYDHLKNLLREENSANRDKNCEYIKNFFQLYRIMQLHQHLKLTGHYSLEINHFKKKFNDGVLSSLEQACPGKGIKSLFNADIVTEHPSGEQFKNTVEKVIEPLKNKEDIKNTILKDLPSNAIYEEFNKTDDLNDYKKDCTNTFKPEDGKEKNEMADFCEKFTRNMKKKIYITESDKKNQQNRCSYFTHWTYENIREIFTTLNDTKKNTVIEELNKIMHKINTSELKGKPCSFYFDGTPSQWEEEKYLHDYFKNHESIKTKYNSNVSEKKMFCEYLSYIYKLYEKHIWKCCTYFYKGNSWNLCPKHFECDGKYNPFKLLSTLKCENEIISESEENAYDTLMIDREVVLKSQIIPCNSLICDPFYKFAMVPLAFLGLSSVFFLFYKFTPFGTRFHKKKLKERGNNRNIPGRGKGKPLPKNEVRTRSNAQNGRIRIAYSSS
;
A
#
# COMPACT_ATOMS: atom_id res chain seq x y z
N MET A 1 -6.73 -36.06 -9.76
CA MET A 1 -5.60 -35.33 -10.34
C MET A 1 -6.06 -33.88 -10.45
N ALA A 2 -5.49 -32.98 -9.65
CA ALA A 2 -6.02 -31.62 -9.53
C ALA A 2 -5.28 -30.71 -10.52
N GLU A 3 -5.98 -30.26 -11.56
CA GLU A 3 -5.55 -29.10 -12.34
C GLU A 3 -5.82 -27.86 -11.48
N SER A 4 -4.75 -27.26 -10.96
CA SER A 4 -4.79 -25.89 -10.44
C SER A 4 -5.36 -24.94 -11.48
N VAL A 5 -6.05 -23.87 -11.05
CA VAL A 5 -6.57 -22.82 -11.93
C VAL A 5 -5.42 -22.07 -12.61
N GLU A 6 -4.90 -22.65 -13.68
CA GLU A 6 -3.82 -22.12 -14.49
C GLU A 6 -4.35 -20.91 -15.25
N ASN A 7 -3.79 -19.72 -14.95
CA ASN A 7 -4.02 -18.42 -15.60
C ASN A 7 -5.18 -18.38 -16.61
N PHE A 8 -6.34 -17.93 -16.14
CA PHE A 8 -7.52 -17.70 -16.96
C PHE A 8 -7.23 -16.66 -18.06
N ILE A 9 -6.97 -17.13 -19.29
CA ILE A 9 -6.66 -16.26 -20.43
C ILE A 9 -7.85 -16.28 -21.39
N LEU A 10 -8.71 -15.26 -21.27
CA LEU A 10 -9.85 -15.03 -22.17
C LEU A 10 -9.43 -15.10 -23.65
N ASP A 11 -8.28 -14.53 -24.01
CA ASP A 11 -7.74 -14.59 -25.38
C ASP A 11 -7.57 -16.03 -25.90
N LYS A 12 -7.12 -16.99 -25.06
CA LYS A 12 -6.93 -18.40 -25.47
C LYS A 12 -8.28 -19.12 -25.67
N PHE A 13 -9.31 -18.74 -24.92
CA PHE A 13 -10.66 -19.22 -25.15
C PHE A 13 -11.23 -18.62 -26.43
N VAL A 14 -11.07 -17.31 -26.62
CA VAL A 14 -11.50 -16.57 -27.82
C VAL A 14 -10.87 -17.10 -29.10
N GLU A 15 -9.59 -17.47 -29.08
CA GLU A 15 -8.90 -18.06 -30.24
C GLU A 15 -9.38 -19.48 -30.59
N LYS A 16 -9.93 -20.22 -29.61
CA LYS A 16 -10.43 -21.60 -29.80
C LYS A 16 -11.92 -21.68 -30.11
N THR A 17 -12.69 -20.60 -29.96
CA THR A 17 -14.17 -20.63 -30.06
C THR A 17 -14.68 -19.83 -31.26
N ASP A 18 -15.00 -20.53 -32.35
CA ASP A 18 -15.49 -19.93 -33.61
C ASP A 18 -16.70 -18.99 -33.44
N ILE A 19 -17.54 -19.25 -32.44
CA ILE A 19 -18.74 -18.46 -32.10
C ILE A 19 -18.39 -16.97 -31.86
N LEU A 20 -17.18 -16.67 -31.40
CA LEU A 20 -16.72 -15.31 -31.11
C LEU A 20 -16.14 -14.58 -32.32
N LYS A 21 -15.78 -15.27 -33.41
CA LYS A 21 -15.27 -14.66 -34.65
C LYS A 21 -16.24 -13.63 -35.26
N ASN A 22 -17.54 -13.83 -35.02
CA ASN A 22 -18.60 -12.96 -35.52
C ASN A 22 -18.84 -11.70 -34.66
N SER A 23 -18.30 -11.64 -33.44
CA SER A 23 -18.51 -10.50 -32.54
C SER A 23 -17.76 -9.24 -33.01
N GLU A 24 -18.36 -8.08 -32.73
CA GLU A 24 -17.84 -6.77 -33.16
C GLU A 24 -16.45 -6.49 -32.55
N LEU A 25 -16.29 -6.80 -31.26
CA LEU A 25 -15.01 -6.65 -30.54
C LEU A 25 -13.90 -7.52 -31.15
N HIS A 26 -14.19 -8.78 -31.47
CA HIS A 26 -13.20 -9.69 -32.08
C HIS A 26 -12.80 -9.23 -33.49
N LYS A 27 -13.78 -8.79 -34.31
CA LYS A 27 -13.53 -8.20 -35.63
C LYS A 27 -12.62 -6.97 -35.54
N PHE A 28 -12.90 -6.08 -34.58
CA PHE A 28 -12.07 -4.89 -34.33
C PHE A 28 -10.65 -5.27 -33.91
N TYR A 29 -10.49 -6.14 -32.91
CA TYR A 29 -9.18 -6.60 -32.43
C TYR A 29 -8.37 -7.30 -33.51
N ASN A 30 -9.00 -8.08 -34.38
CA ASN A 30 -8.32 -8.69 -35.52
C ASN A 30 -7.94 -7.65 -36.58
N ASN A 31 -8.77 -6.64 -36.84
CA ASN A 31 -8.39 -5.56 -37.76
C ASN A 31 -7.16 -4.78 -37.25
N LEU A 32 -7.09 -4.48 -35.94
CA LEU A 32 -5.93 -3.82 -35.33
C LEU A 32 -4.61 -4.62 -35.50
N LYS A 33 -4.66 -5.95 -35.63
CA LYS A 33 -3.45 -6.77 -35.89
C LYS A 33 -2.78 -6.41 -37.22
N ASN A 34 -3.53 -5.95 -38.23
CA ASN A 34 -3.01 -5.57 -39.55
C ASN A 34 -2.06 -4.36 -39.49
N TYR A 35 -2.16 -3.54 -38.45
CA TYR A 35 -1.35 -2.33 -38.26
C TYR A 35 -0.10 -2.57 -37.41
N TRP A 36 0.05 -3.79 -36.86
CA TRP A 36 1.15 -4.16 -35.97
C TRP A 36 2.50 -4.15 -36.67
N GLY A 37 3.41 -3.31 -36.18
CA GLY A 37 4.83 -3.33 -36.56
C GLY A 37 5.19 -2.97 -38.00
N ASN A 38 4.32 -2.24 -38.71
CA ASN A 38 4.56 -1.89 -40.12
C ASN A 38 5.83 -1.02 -40.30
N LYS A 39 6.55 -1.22 -41.42
CA LYS A 39 7.96 -0.80 -41.62
C LYS A 39 8.18 0.68 -42.00
N GLY A 40 7.37 1.59 -41.46
CA GLY A 40 7.56 3.04 -41.68
C GLY A 40 8.73 3.65 -40.91
N THR A 41 9.36 4.68 -41.47
CA THR A 41 10.17 5.65 -40.72
C THR A 41 9.24 6.54 -39.91
N SER A 42 9.20 6.32 -38.60
CA SER A 42 8.39 7.10 -37.66
C SER A 42 9.16 8.34 -37.21
N VAL A 43 8.49 9.49 -37.15
CA VAL A 43 9.05 10.76 -36.64
C VAL A 43 8.63 11.03 -35.19
N LYS A 44 7.47 10.55 -34.71
CA LYS A 44 7.05 10.74 -33.30
C LYS A 44 7.60 9.66 -32.36
N CYS A 45 8.07 8.52 -32.89
CA CYS A 45 8.64 7.42 -32.10
C CYS A 45 10.18 7.28 -32.15
N THR A 46 10.90 8.23 -32.77
CA THR A 46 12.37 8.30 -32.65
C THR A 46 12.78 8.65 -31.22
N GLY A 47 13.54 7.77 -30.58
CA GLY A 47 14.10 7.98 -29.23
C GLY A 47 13.92 6.81 -28.27
N GLU A 48 12.97 5.90 -28.51
CA GLU A 48 12.77 4.72 -27.66
C GLU A 48 13.92 3.71 -27.82
N SER A 49 14.65 3.42 -26.74
CA SER A 49 15.70 2.39 -26.73
C SER A 49 15.13 0.97 -26.75
N ASP A 50 14.01 0.74 -26.07
CA ASP A 50 13.29 -0.54 -26.03
C ASP A 50 12.58 -0.84 -27.36
N LEU A 51 12.88 -2.01 -27.93
CA LEU A 51 12.31 -2.43 -29.21
C LEU A 51 10.79 -2.65 -29.13
N LYS A 52 10.26 -3.27 -28.07
CA LYS A 52 8.82 -3.56 -27.93
C LYS A 52 8.01 -2.27 -27.87
N ILE A 53 8.52 -1.28 -27.14
CA ILE A 53 7.88 0.03 -26.97
C ILE A 53 7.92 0.82 -28.27
N ARG A 54 9.04 0.77 -28.99
CA ARG A 54 9.15 1.33 -30.34
C ARG A 54 8.14 0.70 -31.31
N TYR A 55 7.92 -0.62 -31.22
CA TYR A 55 6.90 -1.33 -32.01
C TYR A 55 5.47 -0.91 -31.65
N LEU A 56 5.13 -0.80 -30.35
CA LEU A 56 3.83 -0.29 -29.90
C LEU A 56 3.58 1.15 -30.41
N CYS A 57 4.56 2.03 -30.23
CA CYS A 57 4.46 3.43 -30.65
C CYS A 57 4.22 3.56 -32.17
N LYS A 58 4.96 2.83 -33.01
CA LYS A 58 4.71 2.79 -34.46
C LYS A 58 3.34 2.22 -34.83
N THR A 59 2.90 1.19 -34.10
CA THR A 59 1.58 0.59 -34.33
C THR A 59 0.45 1.59 -34.01
N LEU A 60 0.61 2.39 -32.95
CA LEU A 60 -0.30 3.47 -32.61
C LEU A 60 -0.37 4.54 -33.71
N GLU A 61 0.77 5.02 -34.24
CA GLU A 61 0.79 5.96 -35.38
C GLU A 61 0.05 5.40 -36.61
N ASN A 62 0.21 4.12 -36.91
CA ASN A 62 -0.50 3.44 -38.00
C ASN A 62 -2.03 3.39 -37.75
N ILE A 63 -2.44 3.11 -36.51
CA ILE A 63 -3.86 3.08 -36.13
C ILE A 63 -4.47 4.47 -36.22
N VAL A 64 -3.79 5.50 -35.71
CA VAL A 64 -4.23 6.91 -35.75
C VAL A 64 -4.42 7.39 -37.18
N SER A 65 -3.44 7.12 -38.07
CA SER A 65 -3.49 7.53 -39.48
C SER A 65 -4.57 6.84 -40.31
N HIS A 66 -5.14 5.72 -39.84
CA HIS A 66 -6.19 4.96 -40.52
C HIS A 66 -7.51 4.91 -39.73
N TRP A 67 -7.64 5.74 -38.68
CA TRP A 67 -8.69 5.61 -37.68
C TRP A 67 -10.11 5.62 -38.24
N ASP A 68 -10.41 6.55 -39.14
CA ASP A 68 -11.74 6.67 -39.73
C ASP A 68 -12.14 5.39 -40.49
N SER A 69 -11.19 4.76 -41.20
CA SER A 69 -11.41 3.48 -41.89
C SER A 69 -11.62 2.34 -40.88
N ILE A 70 -10.78 2.28 -39.84
CA ILE A 70 -10.84 1.26 -38.79
C ILE A 70 -12.19 1.32 -38.06
N CYS A 71 -12.64 2.50 -37.64
CA CYS A 71 -13.89 2.65 -36.89
C CYS A 71 -15.14 2.54 -37.78
N SER A 72 -15.12 3.13 -39.00
CA SER A 72 -16.27 3.05 -39.92
C SER A 72 -16.60 1.61 -40.31
N SER A 73 -15.61 0.71 -40.35
CA SER A 73 -15.81 -0.72 -40.64
C SER A 73 -16.79 -1.43 -39.69
N LEU A 74 -17.10 -0.85 -38.51
CA LEU A 74 -18.06 -1.39 -37.55
C LEU A 74 -19.45 -0.75 -37.60
N ASN A 75 -19.67 0.33 -38.35
CA ASN A 75 -20.89 1.16 -38.28
C ASN A 75 -21.25 1.62 -36.84
N LYS A 76 -20.25 2.05 -36.04
CA LYS A 76 -20.45 2.49 -34.64
C LYS A 76 -20.08 3.95 -34.42
N LYS A 77 -20.60 4.52 -33.33
CA LYS A 77 -20.14 5.81 -32.78
C LYS A 77 -18.65 5.71 -32.41
N ASN A 78 -17.90 6.79 -32.65
CA ASN A 78 -16.46 6.89 -32.36
C ASN A 78 -16.11 6.37 -30.95
N ASP A 79 -16.90 6.77 -29.96
CA ASP A 79 -16.86 6.37 -28.56
C ASP A 79 -16.75 4.86 -28.30
N LYS A 80 -17.36 4.03 -29.17
CA LYS A 80 -17.32 2.58 -29.04
C LYS A 80 -16.00 2.00 -29.56
N CYS A 81 -15.55 2.46 -30.72
CA CYS A 81 -14.24 2.13 -31.28
C CYS A 81 -13.11 2.57 -30.32
N CYS A 82 -13.24 3.76 -29.76
CA CYS A 82 -12.38 4.30 -28.69
C CYS A 82 -12.29 3.35 -27.49
N SER A 83 -13.44 2.94 -26.94
CA SER A 83 -13.49 2.00 -25.81
C SER A 83 -12.75 0.71 -26.15
N TYR A 84 -13.02 0.13 -27.33
CA TYR A 84 -12.33 -1.07 -27.80
C TYR A 84 -10.82 -0.86 -27.95
N LEU A 85 -10.36 0.27 -28.49
CA LEU A 85 -8.93 0.59 -28.61
C LEU A 85 -8.27 0.66 -27.22
N THR A 86 -8.92 1.26 -26.23
CA THR A 86 -8.41 1.34 -24.85
C THR A 86 -8.20 -0.04 -24.23
N TYR A 87 -9.20 -0.94 -24.27
CA TYR A 87 -9.06 -2.29 -23.70
C TYR A 87 -8.19 -3.22 -24.57
N TRP A 88 -8.02 -2.95 -25.86
CA TRP A 88 -6.98 -3.57 -26.67
C TRP A 88 -5.59 -3.17 -26.17
N LEU A 89 -5.35 -1.87 -26.00
CA LEU A 89 -4.07 -1.34 -25.53
C LEU A 89 -3.71 -1.82 -24.13
N TYR A 90 -4.67 -1.94 -23.22
CA TYR A 90 -4.42 -2.54 -21.90
C TYR A 90 -3.87 -3.96 -22.03
N GLY A 91 -4.43 -4.79 -22.91
CA GLY A 91 -3.93 -6.14 -23.18
C GLY A 91 -2.55 -6.16 -23.84
N VAL A 92 -2.27 -5.21 -24.73
CA VAL A 92 -0.95 -5.07 -25.37
C VAL A 92 0.11 -4.61 -24.36
N ILE A 93 -0.21 -3.65 -23.49
CA ILE A 93 0.68 -3.18 -22.42
C ILE A 93 1.02 -4.33 -21.46
N VAL A 94 0.02 -5.09 -21.01
CA VAL A 94 0.22 -6.28 -20.15
C VAL A 94 1.12 -7.33 -20.83
N LYS A 95 0.97 -7.55 -22.14
CA LYS A 95 1.83 -8.49 -22.91
C LYS A 95 3.26 -7.98 -23.14
N ILE A 96 3.48 -6.67 -23.16
CA ILE A 96 4.82 -6.07 -23.27
C ILE A 96 5.56 -6.14 -21.93
N ASP A 97 4.82 -5.96 -20.84
CA ASP A 97 5.27 -5.75 -19.44
C ASP A 97 6.38 -4.66 -19.32
N PRO A 98 6.09 -3.41 -19.71
CA PRO A 98 7.05 -2.32 -19.64
C PRO A 98 7.36 -1.92 -18.19
N SER A 99 8.60 -1.47 -17.95
CA SER A 99 9.00 -0.83 -16.68
C SER A 99 8.16 0.42 -16.39
N TYR A 100 8.11 0.88 -15.14
CA TYR A 100 7.33 2.07 -14.76
C TYR A 100 7.65 3.32 -15.62
N PHE A 101 8.94 3.62 -15.81
CA PHE A 101 9.39 4.75 -16.63
C PHE A 101 8.90 4.62 -18.08
N HIS A 102 9.06 3.43 -18.64
CA HIS A 102 8.59 3.08 -19.97
C HIS A 102 7.06 3.18 -20.11
N LEU A 103 6.30 2.71 -19.12
CA LEU A 103 4.84 2.81 -19.10
C LEU A 103 4.36 4.26 -18.97
N ASN A 104 5.03 5.09 -18.17
CA ASN A 104 4.72 6.53 -18.11
C ASN A 104 4.98 7.23 -19.46
N ASN A 105 6.05 6.85 -20.17
CA ASN A 105 6.32 7.36 -21.51
C ASN A 105 5.28 6.88 -22.54
N ILE A 106 4.82 5.63 -22.44
CA ILE A 106 3.70 5.11 -23.23
C ILE A 106 2.44 5.95 -22.97
N TYR A 107 2.06 6.18 -21.70
CA TYR A 107 0.89 7.00 -21.38
C TYR A 107 0.98 8.42 -21.94
N ASN A 108 2.10 9.12 -21.73
CA ASN A 108 2.31 10.48 -22.27
C ASN A 108 2.15 10.55 -23.81
N LYS A 109 2.43 9.45 -24.53
CA LYS A 109 2.25 9.37 -25.99
C LYS A 109 0.83 8.98 -26.38
N LEU A 110 0.20 8.10 -25.60
CA LEU A 110 -1.20 7.71 -25.77
C LEU A 110 -2.13 8.92 -25.67
N ASP A 111 -1.90 9.83 -24.73
CA ASP A 111 -2.70 11.05 -24.57
C ASP A 111 -2.81 11.83 -25.90
N ASN A 112 -1.66 12.15 -26.52
CA ASN A 112 -1.58 12.82 -27.83
C ASN A 112 -2.28 12.00 -28.94
N PHE A 113 -2.04 10.68 -29.01
CA PHE A 113 -2.67 9.85 -30.03
C PHE A 113 -4.20 9.81 -29.90
N PHE A 114 -4.72 9.76 -28.67
CA PHE A 114 -6.15 9.77 -28.38
C PHE A 114 -6.79 11.16 -28.58
N GLU A 115 -6.03 12.25 -28.52
CA GLU A 115 -6.45 13.58 -28.98
C GLU A 115 -6.59 13.61 -30.51
N GLU A 116 -5.57 13.12 -31.25
CA GLU A 116 -5.56 13.11 -32.72
C GLU A 116 -6.78 12.39 -33.33
N ILE A 117 -7.17 11.22 -32.79
CA ILE A 117 -8.37 10.48 -33.24
C ILE A 117 -9.71 11.01 -32.67
N LYS A 118 -9.70 12.22 -32.09
CA LYS A 118 -10.87 12.89 -31.49
C LYS A 118 -11.62 11.99 -30.50
N CYS A 119 -10.87 11.22 -29.72
CA CYS A 119 -11.41 10.22 -28.81
C CYS A 119 -11.86 10.86 -27.49
N HIS A 120 -12.65 11.93 -27.57
CA HIS A 120 -13.21 12.65 -26.44
C HIS A 120 -14.72 12.64 -26.57
N SER A 121 -15.41 12.44 -25.46
CA SER A 121 -16.87 12.45 -25.40
C SER A 121 -17.30 12.99 -24.05
N ASP A 122 -18.23 13.93 -24.05
CA ASP A 122 -18.90 14.42 -22.84
C ASP A 122 -19.91 13.39 -22.30
N THR A 123 -20.15 12.30 -23.05
CA THR A 123 -21.18 11.29 -22.74
C THR A 123 -20.65 9.88 -22.48
N ASN A 124 -19.43 9.55 -22.92
CA ASN A 124 -18.78 8.26 -22.63
C ASN A 124 -17.56 8.44 -21.72
N GLU A 125 -17.76 8.27 -20.41
CA GLU A 125 -16.71 8.37 -19.38
C GLU A 125 -15.46 7.51 -19.64
N ILE A 126 -15.58 6.41 -20.39
CA ILE A 126 -14.44 5.54 -20.78
C ILE A 126 -13.46 6.31 -21.69
N CYS A 127 -13.97 7.20 -22.53
CA CYS A 127 -13.18 8.10 -23.37
C CYS A 127 -12.77 9.39 -22.63
N THR A 128 -13.51 9.79 -21.59
CA THR A 128 -13.28 11.06 -20.88
C THR A 128 -12.21 10.97 -19.79
N LYS A 129 -12.12 9.86 -19.05
CA LYS A 129 -11.20 9.70 -17.90
C LYS A 129 -9.76 9.32 -18.30
N LYS A 130 -9.21 9.97 -19.32
CA LYS A 130 -7.87 9.70 -19.90
C LYS A 130 -6.71 9.84 -18.90
N ASN A 131 -6.84 10.74 -17.93
CA ASN A 131 -5.71 11.17 -17.08
C ASN A 131 -5.30 10.19 -15.98
N VAL A 132 -6.00 9.05 -15.83
CA VAL A 132 -5.69 8.05 -14.80
C VAL A 132 -4.69 7.03 -15.35
N LYS A 133 -3.39 7.33 -15.19
CA LYS A 133 -2.30 6.40 -15.53
C LYS A 133 -2.29 5.22 -14.58
N ILE A 134 -2.49 4.00 -15.10
CA ILE A 134 -2.59 2.78 -14.29
C ILE A 134 -1.32 1.96 -14.46
N PHE A 135 -0.47 1.97 -13.44
CA PHE A 135 0.81 1.24 -13.47
C PHE A 135 0.70 -0.20 -12.92
N ASN A 136 -0.51 -0.65 -12.58
CA ASN A 136 -0.78 -2.02 -12.16
C ASN A 136 -1.24 -2.88 -13.34
N MET A 137 -0.36 -3.76 -13.84
CA MET A 137 -0.67 -4.67 -14.94
C MET A 137 -1.86 -5.59 -14.65
N LYS A 138 -2.03 -6.04 -13.40
CA LYS A 138 -3.18 -6.88 -13.03
C LYS A 138 -4.49 -6.09 -13.03
N VAL A 139 -4.44 -4.80 -12.70
CA VAL A 139 -5.59 -3.90 -12.88
C VAL A 139 -5.91 -3.72 -14.37
N LEU A 140 -4.91 -3.51 -15.22
CA LEU A 140 -5.12 -3.41 -16.68
C LEU A 140 -5.68 -4.70 -17.29
N GLU A 141 -5.17 -5.85 -16.86
CA GLU A 141 -5.65 -7.18 -17.24
C GLU A 141 -7.10 -7.38 -16.80
N ASN A 142 -7.41 -7.20 -15.51
CA ASN A 142 -8.75 -7.37 -14.96
C ASN A 142 -9.76 -6.43 -15.64
N LYS A 143 -9.38 -5.15 -15.88
CA LYS A 143 -10.19 -4.19 -16.64
C LYS A 143 -10.53 -4.71 -18.04
N LYS A 144 -9.52 -5.17 -18.77
CA LYS A 144 -9.70 -5.77 -20.09
C LYS A 144 -10.61 -6.99 -20.04
N VAL A 145 -10.28 -7.97 -19.20
CA VAL A 145 -10.98 -9.27 -19.15
C VAL A 145 -12.46 -9.08 -18.80
N LEU A 146 -12.78 -8.19 -17.86
CA LEU A 146 -14.17 -7.94 -17.48
C LEU A 146 -14.95 -7.18 -18.57
N TYR A 147 -14.33 -6.18 -19.21
CA TYR A 147 -14.95 -5.45 -20.31
C TYR A 147 -15.18 -6.35 -21.53
N ASP A 148 -14.14 -7.04 -21.99
CA ASP A 148 -14.19 -7.91 -23.16
C ASP A 148 -15.24 -9.02 -23.01
N PHE A 149 -15.38 -9.59 -21.81
CA PHE A 149 -16.42 -10.57 -21.52
C PHE A 149 -17.85 -10.00 -21.63
N ALA A 150 -18.11 -8.81 -21.08
CA ALA A 150 -19.41 -8.17 -21.16
C ALA A 150 -19.83 -7.87 -22.63
N GLU A 151 -18.85 -7.55 -23.48
CA GLU A 151 -19.03 -7.40 -24.92
C GLU A 151 -19.27 -8.74 -25.64
N TYR A 152 -18.47 -9.77 -25.33
CA TYR A 152 -18.63 -11.11 -25.92
C TYR A 152 -19.88 -11.85 -25.45
N TYR A 153 -20.49 -11.46 -24.33
CA TYR A 153 -21.57 -12.21 -23.68
C TYR A 153 -22.76 -12.54 -24.60
N ASP A 154 -23.14 -11.67 -25.53
CA ASP A 154 -24.26 -11.93 -26.46
C ASP A 154 -24.01 -13.10 -27.42
N HIS A 155 -22.73 -13.42 -27.67
CA HIS A 155 -22.33 -14.60 -28.41
C HIS A 155 -22.09 -15.79 -27.48
N LEU A 156 -21.48 -15.56 -26.31
CA LEU A 156 -21.21 -16.60 -25.30
C LEU A 156 -22.48 -17.24 -24.74
N LYS A 157 -23.59 -16.51 -24.59
CA LYS A 157 -24.86 -17.07 -24.07
C LYS A 157 -25.42 -18.22 -24.92
N ASN A 158 -24.98 -18.38 -26.17
CA ASN A 158 -25.34 -19.53 -27.00
C ASN A 158 -24.66 -20.83 -26.52
N LEU A 159 -23.50 -20.75 -25.86
CA LEU A 159 -22.83 -21.90 -25.22
C LEU A 159 -23.65 -22.51 -24.07
N LEU A 160 -24.62 -21.75 -23.54
CA LEU A 160 -25.55 -22.21 -22.51
C LEU A 160 -26.72 -23.05 -23.07
N ARG A 161 -26.86 -23.10 -24.40
CA ARG A 161 -27.83 -23.96 -25.11
C ARG A 161 -27.25 -25.33 -25.46
N GLU A 162 -26.05 -25.64 -24.98
CA GLU A 162 -25.39 -26.92 -25.16
C GLU A 162 -26.28 -28.08 -24.64
N GLU A 163 -26.46 -29.09 -25.51
CA GLU A 163 -27.30 -30.25 -25.24
C GLU A 163 -26.62 -31.19 -24.24
N ASN A 164 -25.30 -31.32 -24.32
CA ASN A 164 -24.51 -32.11 -23.39
C ASN A 164 -24.40 -31.40 -22.02
N SER A 165 -25.06 -31.95 -21.00
CA SER A 165 -25.09 -31.38 -19.65
C SER A 165 -23.70 -31.12 -19.06
N ALA A 166 -22.74 -32.02 -19.24
CA ALA A 166 -21.38 -31.86 -18.71
C ALA A 166 -20.59 -30.73 -19.41
N ASN A 167 -20.83 -30.50 -20.70
CA ASN A 167 -20.27 -29.35 -21.41
C ASN A 167 -20.98 -28.04 -21.03
N ARG A 168 -22.30 -28.06 -20.86
CA ARG A 168 -23.06 -26.91 -20.36
C ARG A 168 -22.60 -26.51 -18.95
N ASP A 169 -22.37 -27.46 -18.06
CA ASP A 169 -21.86 -27.19 -16.71
C ASP A 169 -20.46 -26.56 -16.72
N LYS A 170 -19.57 -27.01 -17.63
CA LYS A 170 -18.26 -26.35 -17.85
C LYS A 170 -18.42 -24.93 -18.37
N ASN A 171 -19.34 -24.69 -19.30
CA ASN A 171 -19.65 -23.35 -19.81
C ASN A 171 -20.22 -22.44 -18.70
N CYS A 172 -21.00 -22.99 -17.78
CA CYS A 172 -21.51 -22.28 -16.62
C CYS A 172 -20.43 -21.92 -15.59
N GLU A 173 -19.49 -22.83 -15.27
CA GLU A 173 -18.31 -22.47 -14.45
C GLU A 173 -17.43 -21.42 -15.14
N TYR A 174 -17.21 -21.56 -16.46
CA TYR A 174 -16.49 -20.57 -17.25
C TYR A 174 -17.11 -19.16 -17.15
N ILE A 175 -18.44 -19.05 -17.22
CA ILE A 175 -19.14 -17.76 -17.05
C ILE A 175 -19.03 -17.25 -15.60
N LYS A 176 -19.22 -18.13 -14.62
CA LYS A 176 -19.17 -17.80 -13.17
C LYS A 176 -17.83 -17.16 -12.78
N ASN A 177 -16.72 -17.56 -13.38
CA ASN A 177 -15.39 -16.96 -13.14
C ASN A 177 -15.36 -15.44 -13.41
N PHE A 178 -16.14 -14.93 -14.37
CA PHE A 178 -16.24 -13.48 -14.63
C PHE A 178 -17.09 -12.75 -13.60
N PHE A 179 -18.09 -13.41 -13.03
CA PHE A 179 -18.88 -12.86 -11.92
C PHE A 179 -18.06 -12.83 -10.62
N GLN A 180 -17.17 -13.80 -10.41
CA GLN A 180 -16.15 -13.73 -9.37
C GLN A 180 -15.18 -12.56 -9.62
N LEU A 181 -14.64 -12.39 -10.84
CA LEU A 181 -13.78 -11.26 -11.19
C LEU A 181 -14.48 -9.90 -10.96
N TYR A 182 -15.75 -9.78 -11.37
CA TYR A 182 -16.59 -8.61 -11.09
C TYR A 182 -16.71 -8.33 -9.59
N ARG A 183 -16.98 -9.36 -8.78
CA ARG A 183 -17.10 -9.27 -7.32
C ARG A 183 -15.78 -8.81 -6.68
N ILE A 184 -14.66 -9.37 -7.13
CA ILE A 184 -13.31 -8.98 -6.72
C ILE A 184 -13.08 -7.50 -7.05
N MET A 185 -13.32 -7.08 -8.29
CA MET A 185 -13.16 -5.68 -8.72
C MET A 185 -14.04 -4.71 -7.91
N GLN A 186 -15.28 -5.11 -7.57
CA GLN A 186 -16.14 -4.34 -6.67
C GLN A 186 -15.52 -4.13 -5.28
N LEU A 187 -15.07 -5.22 -4.64
CA LEU A 187 -14.42 -5.16 -3.31
C LEU A 187 -13.20 -4.23 -3.34
N HIS A 188 -12.35 -4.33 -4.37
CA HIS A 188 -11.19 -3.46 -4.55
C HIS A 188 -11.56 -1.98 -4.73
N GLN A 189 -12.72 -1.68 -5.34
CA GLN A 189 -13.18 -0.30 -5.50
C GLN A 189 -13.70 0.27 -4.16
N HIS A 190 -14.48 -0.51 -3.40
CA HIS A 190 -15.04 -0.08 -2.11
C HIS A 190 -13.95 0.12 -1.05
N LEU A 191 -12.97 -0.78 -1.00
CA LEU A 191 -11.80 -0.67 -0.14
C LEU A 191 -10.77 0.39 -0.62
N LYS A 192 -11.05 1.09 -1.73
CA LYS A 192 -10.17 2.09 -2.39
C LYS A 192 -8.80 1.55 -2.86
N LEU A 193 -8.58 0.24 -2.81
CA LEU A 193 -7.33 -0.46 -3.15
C LEU A 193 -6.91 -0.28 -4.62
N THR A 194 -7.84 0.12 -5.49
CA THR A 194 -7.52 0.51 -6.87
C THR A 194 -8.24 1.77 -7.33
N GLY A 195 -9.49 2.03 -6.92
CA GLY A 195 -10.31 3.16 -7.40
C GLY A 195 -10.63 3.18 -8.91
N HIS A 196 -9.92 2.39 -9.71
CA HIS A 196 -9.91 2.47 -11.16
C HIS A 196 -11.08 1.71 -11.83
N TYR A 197 -11.63 0.67 -11.20
CA TYR A 197 -12.61 -0.26 -11.82
C TYR A 197 -14.03 0.28 -12.04
N SER A 198 -14.31 1.52 -11.64
CA SER A 198 -15.66 2.13 -11.67
C SER A 198 -16.36 2.00 -13.02
N LEU A 199 -15.62 2.16 -14.12
CA LEU A 199 -16.14 2.13 -15.48
C LEU A 199 -16.55 0.71 -15.91
N GLU A 200 -15.71 -0.27 -15.64
CA GLU A 200 -15.95 -1.67 -16.02
C GLU A 200 -17.06 -2.28 -15.16
N ILE A 201 -17.11 -1.96 -13.87
CA ILE A 201 -18.20 -2.38 -12.96
C ILE A 201 -19.53 -1.78 -13.41
N ASN A 202 -19.57 -0.49 -13.77
CA ASN A 202 -20.79 0.15 -14.27
C ASN A 202 -21.22 -0.41 -15.63
N HIS A 203 -20.27 -0.73 -16.51
CA HIS A 203 -20.56 -1.38 -17.79
C HIS A 203 -21.11 -2.80 -17.59
N PHE A 204 -20.50 -3.60 -16.74
CA PHE A 204 -20.94 -4.95 -16.38
C PHE A 204 -22.33 -4.93 -15.75
N LYS A 205 -22.60 -4.02 -14.80
CA LYS A 205 -23.94 -3.82 -14.21
C LYS A 205 -25.01 -3.52 -15.27
N LYS A 206 -24.70 -2.65 -16.25
CA LYS A 206 -25.62 -2.33 -17.35
C LYS A 206 -25.86 -3.52 -18.29
N LYS A 207 -24.86 -4.39 -18.47
CA LYS A 207 -24.96 -5.58 -19.33
C LYS A 207 -25.81 -6.68 -18.68
N PHE A 208 -25.60 -6.93 -17.40
CA PHE A 208 -26.23 -8.01 -16.64
C PHE A 208 -27.38 -7.48 -15.79
N ASN A 209 -28.44 -7.01 -16.46
CA ASN A 209 -29.69 -6.64 -15.80
C ASN A 209 -30.48 -7.87 -15.31
N ASP A 210 -31.54 -7.66 -14.54
CA ASP A 210 -32.34 -8.74 -13.94
C ASP A 210 -32.88 -9.77 -14.94
N GLY A 211 -33.22 -9.36 -16.16
CA GLY A 211 -33.67 -10.27 -17.22
C GLY A 211 -32.56 -11.18 -17.72
N VAL A 212 -31.35 -10.62 -17.92
CA VAL A 212 -30.16 -11.39 -18.31
C VAL A 212 -29.71 -12.31 -17.18
N LEU A 213 -29.70 -11.83 -15.93
CA LEU A 213 -29.37 -12.62 -14.74
C LEU A 213 -30.35 -13.77 -14.51
N SER A 214 -31.65 -13.52 -14.69
CA SER A 214 -32.65 -14.57 -14.52
C SER A 214 -32.56 -15.64 -15.62
N SER A 215 -32.22 -15.23 -16.85
CA SER A 215 -31.91 -16.18 -17.95
C SER A 215 -30.64 -17.01 -17.66
N LEU A 216 -29.62 -16.39 -17.05
CA LEU A 216 -28.40 -17.07 -16.61
C LEU A 216 -28.67 -18.10 -15.52
N GLU A 217 -29.43 -17.73 -14.48
CA GLU A 217 -29.71 -18.63 -13.36
C GLU A 217 -30.62 -19.81 -13.79
N GLN A 218 -31.49 -19.62 -14.80
CA GLN A 218 -32.25 -20.69 -15.44
C GLN A 218 -31.36 -21.65 -16.26
N ALA A 219 -30.36 -21.13 -16.97
CA ALA A 219 -29.46 -21.94 -17.80
C ALA A 219 -28.33 -22.60 -16.99
N CYS A 220 -27.96 -22.01 -15.86
CA CYS A 220 -26.89 -22.44 -14.95
C CYS A 220 -27.41 -22.59 -13.49
N PRO A 221 -28.41 -23.46 -13.26
CA PRO A 221 -29.04 -23.59 -11.94
C PRO A 221 -28.04 -24.06 -10.88
N GLY A 222 -28.13 -23.48 -9.68
CA GLY A 222 -27.29 -23.84 -8.54
C GLY A 222 -25.83 -23.34 -8.62
N LYS A 223 -25.47 -22.56 -9.65
CA LYS A 223 -24.11 -22.00 -9.78
C LYS A 223 -23.88 -20.71 -8.99
N GLY A 224 -24.95 -20.08 -8.48
CA GLY A 224 -24.85 -18.89 -7.62
C GLY A 224 -24.44 -17.62 -8.35
N ILE A 225 -24.66 -17.53 -9.67
CA ILE A 225 -24.23 -16.40 -10.51
C ILE A 225 -24.98 -15.13 -10.10
N LYS A 226 -26.30 -15.22 -9.92
CA LYS A 226 -27.12 -14.12 -9.41
C LYS A 226 -26.72 -13.71 -7.99
N SER A 227 -26.29 -14.65 -7.15
CA SER A 227 -25.77 -14.36 -5.80
C SER A 227 -24.46 -13.56 -5.87
N LEU A 228 -23.48 -13.98 -6.68
CA LEU A 228 -22.23 -13.24 -6.89
C LEU A 228 -22.45 -11.82 -7.42
N PHE A 229 -23.48 -11.60 -8.24
CA PHE A 229 -23.82 -10.28 -8.76
C PHE A 229 -24.55 -9.39 -7.74
N ASN A 230 -25.56 -9.94 -7.06
CA ASN A 230 -26.46 -9.23 -6.15
C ASN A 230 -25.92 -9.12 -4.71
N ALA A 231 -24.90 -9.90 -4.33
CA ALA A 231 -24.38 -9.89 -2.97
C ALA A 231 -24.06 -8.45 -2.55
N ASP A 232 -24.73 -7.96 -1.50
CA ASP A 232 -24.38 -6.66 -0.97
C ASP A 232 -22.91 -6.65 -0.56
N ILE A 233 -22.24 -5.54 -0.83
CA ILE A 233 -20.89 -5.32 -0.32
C ILE A 233 -21.11 -4.88 1.12
N VAL A 234 -21.11 -5.83 2.07
CA VAL A 234 -21.30 -5.61 3.51
C VAL A 234 -20.06 -4.92 4.12
N THR A 235 -19.76 -3.75 3.58
CA THR A 235 -18.81 -2.75 4.07
C THR A 235 -19.31 -1.38 3.59
N GLU A 236 -20.38 -0.88 4.21
CA GLU A 236 -20.57 0.58 4.25
C GLU A 236 -19.40 1.17 5.05
N HIS A 237 -18.43 1.79 4.37
CA HIS A 237 -17.58 2.81 5.00
C HIS A 237 -17.15 3.87 3.97
N PRO A 238 -17.10 5.17 4.34
CA PRO A 238 -17.21 6.24 3.35
C PRO A 238 -15.90 6.61 2.64
N SER A 239 -16.02 7.46 1.62
CA SER A 239 -14.96 8.32 1.07
C SER A 239 -14.14 8.98 2.20
N GLY A 240 -12.83 8.84 2.23
CA GLY A 240 -11.92 9.45 1.24
C GLY A 240 -11.11 10.58 1.88
N GLU A 241 -11.73 11.39 2.75
CA GLU A 241 -11.07 12.54 3.39
C GLU A 241 -11.16 12.57 4.94
N GLN A 242 -11.84 11.61 5.58
CA GLN A 242 -11.93 11.52 7.05
C GLN A 242 -11.05 10.41 7.66
N PHE A 243 -9.75 10.39 7.33
CA PHE A 243 -8.80 9.41 7.89
C PHE A 243 -8.27 9.76 9.31
N LYS A 244 -9.08 10.45 10.13
CA LYS A 244 -8.78 10.70 11.55
C LYS A 244 -9.79 10.13 12.54
N ASN A 245 -11.05 9.96 12.15
CA ASN A 245 -12.11 9.43 13.02
C ASN A 245 -12.93 8.38 12.26
N THR A 246 -12.52 7.12 12.34
CA THR A 246 -13.36 5.99 11.90
C THR A 246 -13.53 5.03 13.05
N VAL A 247 -14.78 4.73 13.42
CA VAL A 247 -15.10 3.68 14.39
C VAL A 247 -14.55 2.36 13.83
N GLU A 248 -13.72 1.69 14.60
CA GLU A 248 -13.03 0.47 14.18
C GLU A 248 -14.04 -0.67 13.99
N LYS A 249 -13.90 -1.47 12.91
CA LYS A 249 -14.78 -2.63 12.64
C LYS A 249 -14.77 -3.54 13.86
N VAL A 250 -15.91 -3.61 14.55
CA VAL A 250 -16.12 -4.49 15.69
C VAL A 250 -16.21 -5.91 15.15
N ILE A 251 -15.20 -6.73 15.45
CA ILE A 251 -15.21 -8.15 15.13
C ILE A 251 -15.98 -8.84 16.24
N GLU A 252 -16.94 -9.70 15.89
CA GLU A 252 -17.65 -10.52 16.86
C GLU A 252 -16.66 -11.33 17.72
N PRO A 253 -16.82 -11.39 19.06
CA PRO A 253 -15.99 -12.24 19.90
C PRO A 253 -15.98 -13.70 19.43
N LEU A 254 -14.86 -14.38 19.66
CA LEU A 254 -14.70 -15.81 19.37
C LEU A 254 -15.81 -16.62 20.06
N LYS A 255 -16.64 -17.31 19.27
CA LYS A 255 -17.66 -18.26 19.76
C LYS A 255 -16.94 -19.47 20.39
N ASN A 256 -17.53 -20.06 21.42
CA ASN A 256 -16.97 -21.22 22.15
C ASN A 256 -15.54 -20.98 22.69
N LYS A 257 -15.22 -19.72 23.06
CA LYS A 257 -13.87 -19.29 23.49
C LYS A 257 -13.23 -20.20 24.54
N GLU A 258 -13.98 -20.62 25.55
CA GLU A 258 -13.44 -21.45 26.64
C GLU A 258 -13.16 -22.89 26.19
N ASP A 259 -14.00 -23.48 25.34
CA ASP A 259 -13.77 -24.81 24.77
C ASP A 259 -12.57 -24.81 23.83
N ILE A 260 -12.44 -23.78 22.97
CA ILE A 260 -11.29 -23.59 22.10
C ILE A 260 -10.01 -23.35 22.91
N LYS A 261 -10.07 -22.58 24.01
CA LYS A 261 -8.95 -22.38 24.92
C LYS A 261 -8.48 -23.69 25.52
N ASN A 262 -9.39 -24.50 26.05
CA ASN A 262 -9.07 -25.73 26.76
C ASN A 262 -8.73 -26.92 25.85
N THR A 263 -9.26 -26.96 24.62
CA THR A 263 -9.09 -28.08 23.68
C THR A 263 -8.02 -27.81 22.62
N ILE A 264 -7.93 -26.57 22.12
CA ILE A 264 -7.02 -26.21 21.02
C ILE A 264 -5.80 -25.46 21.55
N LEU A 265 -6.01 -24.33 22.23
CA LEU A 265 -4.91 -23.41 22.57
C LEU A 265 -4.00 -23.94 23.68
N LYS A 266 -4.57 -24.66 24.66
CA LYS A 266 -3.85 -25.25 25.81
C LYS A 266 -2.67 -26.11 25.39
N ASP A 267 -2.83 -26.88 24.32
CA ASP A 267 -1.79 -27.80 23.87
C ASP A 267 -0.81 -27.16 22.87
N LEU A 268 -0.95 -25.88 22.54
CA LEU A 268 -0.01 -25.17 21.66
C LEU A 268 1.22 -24.66 22.43
N PRO A 269 2.41 -24.58 21.79
CA PRO A 269 3.64 -24.15 22.46
C PRO A 269 3.56 -22.80 23.20
N SER A 270 2.75 -21.84 22.74
CA SER A 270 2.58 -20.56 23.44
C SER A 270 2.00 -20.73 24.84
N ASN A 271 1.08 -21.68 25.07
CA ASN A 271 0.45 -21.87 26.37
C ASN A 271 1.47 -22.25 27.46
N ALA A 272 2.43 -23.13 27.16
CA ALA A 272 3.49 -23.50 28.10
C ALA A 272 4.36 -22.29 28.54
N ILE A 273 4.53 -21.30 27.67
CA ILE A 273 5.25 -20.05 28.00
C ILE A 273 4.40 -19.20 28.96
N TYR A 274 3.09 -19.08 28.72
CA TYR A 274 2.18 -18.36 29.59
C TYR A 274 2.01 -19.03 30.96
N GLU A 275 1.94 -20.36 31.01
CA GLU A 275 1.96 -21.12 32.26
C GLU A 275 3.25 -20.87 33.06
N GLU A 276 4.41 -20.80 32.39
CA GLU A 276 5.68 -20.45 33.07
C GLU A 276 5.66 -19.02 33.65
N PHE A 277 5.08 -18.05 32.93
CA PHE A 277 4.90 -16.68 33.45
C PHE A 277 3.91 -16.61 34.63
N ASN A 278 2.93 -17.51 34.68
CA ASN A 278 1.88 -17.55 35.71
C ASN A 278 2.31 -18.22 37.03
N LYS A 279 3.41 -18.98 37.04
CA LYS A 279 3.96 -19.62 38.26
C LYS A 279 4.15 -18.61 39.39
N THR A 280 4.13 -19.08 40.64
CA THR A 280 4.33 -18.25 41.86
C THR A 280 5.66 -18.48 42.56
N ASP A 281 6.58 -19.22 41.91
CA ASP A 281 7.90 -19.54 42.46
C ASP A 281 8.78 -18.28 42.53
N ASP A 282 9.68 -18.26 43.52
CA ASP A 282 10.68 -17.21 43.79
C ASP A 282 10.17 -15.76 43.99
N LEU A 283 8.86 -15.54 44.17
CA LEU A 283 8.30 -14.16 44.18
C LEU A 283 8.81 -13.26 45.32
N ASN A 284 9.26 -13.85 46.44
CA ASN A 284 9.74 -13.11 47.62
C ASN A 284 10.88 -12.12 47.32
N ASP A 285 11.78 -12.46 46.39
CA ASP A 285 12.93 -11.61 46.02
C ASP A 285 12.51 -10.30 45.33
N TYR A 286 11.31 -10.27 44.75
CA TYR A 286 10.82 -9.17 43.90
C TYR A 286 9.88 -8.20 44.64
N LYS A 287 9.43 -8.56 45.84
CA LYS A 287 8.56 -7.73 46.69
C LYS A 287 9.07 -6.30 46.86
N LYS A 288 10.38 -6.13 47.05
CA LYS A 288 11.02 -4.83 47.25
C LYS A 288 10.90 -3.88 46.03
N ASP A 289 10.79 -4.43 44.82
CA ASP A 289 10.55 -3.62 43.61
C ASP A 289 9.08 -3.17 43.50
N CYS A 290 8.16 -3.76 44.26
CA CYS A 290 6.70 -3.51 44.23
C CYS A 290 6.14 -2.79 45.49
N THR A 291 6.93 -2.67 46.57
CA THR A 291 6.42 -2.29 47.91
C THR A 291 5.89 -0.87 48.09
N ASN A 292 6.18 0.07 47.20
CA ASN A 292 5.87 1.48 47.45
C ASN A 292 4.45 1.91 47.08
N THR A 293 3.83 1.22 46.11
CA THR A 293 2.61 1.74 45.44
C THR A 293 1.46 0.72 45.41
N PHE A 294 1.75 -0.56 45.67
CA PHE A 294 0.74 -1.64 45.71
C PHE A 294 0.43 -2.10 47.14
N LYS A 295 0.38 -1.17 48.10
CA LYS A 295 -0.07 -1.47 49.46
C LYS A 295 -1.62 -1.48 49.51
N PRO A 296 -2.26 -2.49 50.12
CA PRO A 296 -3.69 -2.47 50.35
C PRO A 296 -4.04 -1.39 51.40
N GLU A 297 -5.16 -0.69 51.19
CA GLU A 297 -5.65 0.33 52.13
C GLU A 297 -6.20 -0.33 53.42
N ASP A 298 -6.87 -1.50 53.30
CA ASP A 298 -7.68 -2.09 54.39
C ASP A 298 -7.26 -3.50 54.88
N GLY A 299 -6.07 -3.98 54.51
CA GLY A 299 -5.42 -5.12 55.18
C GLY A 299 -6.09 -6.51 55.06
N LYS A 300 -7.11 -6.69 54.22
CA LYS A 300 -7.65 -8.01 53.83
C LYS A 300 -7.42 -8.31 52.36
N GLU A 301 -7.28 -9.60 52.10
CA GLU A 301 -6.93 -10.25 50.83
C GLU A 301 -5.52 -9.97 50.30
N LYS A 302 -5.00 -10.98 49.61
CA LYS A 302 -3.71 -10.96 48.93
C LYS A 302 -3.86 -10.00 47.75
N ASN A 303 -3.24 -8.83 47.80
CA ASN A 303 -3.39 -7.83 46.74
C ASN A 303 -2.99 -8.40 45.37
N GLU A 304 -3.97 -8.65 44.51
CA GLU A 304 -3.78 -9.19 43.16
C GLU A 304 -2.80 -8.34 42.34
N MET A 305 -2.82 -7.02 42.56
CA MET A 305 -1.91 -6.07 41.92
C MET A 305 -0.46 -6.22 42.42
N ALA A 306 -0.26 -6.61 43.69
CA ALA A 306 1.07 -6.90 44.23
C ALA A 306 1.59 -8.25 43.70
N ASP A 307 0.76 -9.29 43.68
CA ASP A 307 1.10 -10.60 43.10
C ASP A 307 1.45 -10.48 41.61
N PHE A 308 0.67 -9.70 40.86
CA PHE A 308 0.96 -9.37 39.47
C PHE A 308 2.26 -8.56 39.32
N CYS A 309 2.51 -7.54 40.16
CA CYS A 309 3.77 -6.79 40.12
C CYS A 309 5.00 -7.68 40.40
N GLU A 310 4.90 -8.57 41.39
CA GLU A 310 5.96 -9.53 41.73
C GLU A 310 6.24 -10.47 40.53
N LYS A 311 5.18 -11.01 39.90
CA LYS A 311 5.28 -11.82 38.68
C LYS A 311 5.86 -11.04 37.50
N PHE A 312 5.38 -9.83 37.23
CA PHE A 312 5.86 -8.94 36.17
C PHE A 312 7.37 -8.69 36.31
N THR A 313 7.79 -8.29 37.52
CA THR A 313 9.19 -8.02 37.85
C THR A 313 10.06 -9.27 37.68
N ARG A 314 9.64 -10.42 38.23
CA ARG A 314 10.36 -11.70 38.06
C ARG A 314 10.47 -12.08 36.59
N ASN A 315 9.36 -12.08 35.87
CA ASN A 315 9.29 -12.52 34.49
C ASN A 315 10.21 -11.66 33.62
N MET A 316 10.22 -10.34 33.87
CA MET A 316 11.10 -9.42 33.16
C MET A 316 12.59 -9.68 33.42
N LYS A 317 12.97 -10.00 34.66
CA LYS A 317 14.37 -10.27 35.04
C LYS A 317 14.89 -11.66 34.67
N LYS A 318 14.05 -12.70 34.80
CA LYS A 318 14.45 -14.13 34.68
C LYS A 318 13.86 -14.88 33.48
N LYS A 319 12.77 -14.42 32.86
CA LYS A 319 11.96 -15.26 31.92
C LYS A 319 11.79 -14.71 30.51
N ILE A 320 12.05 -13.42 30.26
CA ILE A 320 12.03 -12.85 28.90
C ILE A 320 13.13 -13.44 28.00
N TYR A 321 14.28 -13.78 28.58
CA TYR A 321 15.40 -14.35 27.84
C TYR A 321 15.87 -15.65 28.49
N ILE A 322 15.53 -16.77 27.88
CA ILE A 322 16.03 -18.08 28.32
C ILE A 322 17.24 -18.44 27.48
N THR A 323 18.34 -18.80 28.16
CA THR A 323 19.54 -19.34 27.54
C THR A 323 19.44 -20.85 27.61
N GLU A 324 19.30 -21.52 26.46
CA GLU A 324 19.42 -22.96 26.39
C GLU A 324 20.87 -23.40 26.69
N SER A 325 21.08 -24.69 27.00
CA SER A 325 22.40 -25.23 27.34
C SER A 325 23.47 -24.94 26.28
N ASP A 326 23.06 -24.85 25.02
CA ASP A 326 23.88 -24.36 23.92
C ASP A 326 23.83 -22.83 23.84
N LYS A 327 24.89 -22.18 24.31
CA LYS A 327 25.10 -20.72 24.43
C LYS A 327 24.94 -19.89 23.14
N LYS A 328 24.51 -20.48 22.02
CA LYS A 328 24.38 -19.83 20.71
C LYS A 328 22.99 -19.24 20.46
N ASN A 329 21.92 -19.82 21.01
CA ASN A 329 20.53 -19.39 20.77
C ASN A 329 19.85 -18.97 22.08
N GLN A 330 19.62 -17.66 22.25
CA GLN A 330 18.84 -17.14 23.37
C GLN A 330 17.39 -16.94 22.91
N GLN A 331 16.44 -17.62 23.54
CA GLN A 331 15.03 -17.49 23.18
C GLN A 331 14.49 -16.15 23.70
N ASN A 332 14.17 -15.23 22.78
CA ASN A 332 13.53 -13.95 23.10
C ASN A 332 12.01 -14.15 23.24
N ARG A 333 11.49 -13.97 24.46
CA ARG A 333 10.07 -14.10 24.81
C ARG A 333 9.40 -12.75 25.08
N CYS A 334 10.01 -11.63 24.68
CA CYS A 334 9.49 -10.29 24.95
C CYS A 334 8.08 -10.04 24.39
N SER A 335 7.73 -10.57 23.21
CA SER A 335 6.38 -10.44 22.64
C SER A 335 5.35 -11.23 23.47
N TYR A 336 5.64 -12.48 23.85
CA TYR A 336 4.81 -13.24 24.78
C TYR A 336 4.61 -12.48 26.09
N PHE A 337 5.69 -11.94 26.68
CA PHE A 337 5.61 -11.17 27.92
C PHE A 337 4.75 -9.91 27.77
N THR A 338 4.82 -9.23 26.62
CA THR A 338 3.98 -8.07 26.29
C THR A 338 2.49 -8.47 26.32
N HIS A 339 2.10 -9.50 25.57
CA HIS A 339 0.69 -9.95 25.52
C HIS A 339 0.19 -10.56 26.84
N TRP A 340 1.05 -11.28 27.57
CA TRP A 340 0.77 -11.76 28.92
C TRP A 340 0.48 -10.60 29.89
N THR A 341 1.29 -9.54 29.81
CA THR A 341 1.13 -8.35 30.63
C THR A 341 -0.22 -7.67 30.33
N TYR A 342 -0.57 -7.48 29.05
CA TYR A 342 -1.86 -6.88 28.66
C TYR A 342 -3.06 -7.71 29.11
N GLU A 343 -2.99 -9.04 29.05
CA GLU A 343 -4.06 -9.93 29.51
C GLU A 343 -4.31 -9.80 31.02
N ASN A 344 -3.26 -9.90 31.84
CA ASN A 344 -3.35 -9.74 33.29
C ASN A 344 -3.80 -8.32 33.69
N ILE A 345 -3.27 -7.28 33.03
CA ILE A 345 -3.69 -5.89 33.27
C ILE A 345 -5.16 -5.69 32.94
N ARG A 346 -5.65 -6.28 31.83
CA ARG A 346 -7.06 -6.19 31.46
C ARG A 346 -7.97 -6.77 32.55
N GLU A 347 -7.61 -7.93 33.10
CA GLU A 347 -8.37 -8.56 34.18
C GLU A 347 -8.42 -7.64 35.42
N ILE A 348 -7.26 -7.16 35.88
CA ILE A 348 -7.15 -6.23 37.02
C ILE A 348 -7.91 -4.92 36.76
N PHE A 349 -7.88 -4.39 35.54
CA PHE A 349 -8.52 -3.12 35.19
C PHE A 349 -10.04 -3.16 35.21
N THR A 350 -10.66 -4.35 35.26
CA THR A 350 -12.12 -4.46 35.44
C THR A 350 -12.60 -3.96 36.80
N THR A 351 -11.75 -3.98 37.83
CA THR A 351 -12.10 -3.62 39.21
C THR A 351 -11.61 -2.22 39.62
N LEU A 352 -10.84 -1.53 38.77
CA LEU A 352 -10.20 -0.25 39.10
C LEU A 352 -10.86 0.95 38.40
N ASN A 353 -10.78 2.12 39.05
CA ASN A 353 -11.07 3.40 38.42
C ASN A 353 -9.85 3.93 37.63
N ASP A 354 -10.05 4.89 36.73
CA ASP A 354 -9.01 5.32 35.80
C ASP A 354 -7.80 5.97 36.48
N THR A 355 -8.01 6.64 37.62
CA THR A 355 -6.90 7.16 38.45
C THR A 355 -6.01 6.02 38.95
N LYS A 356 -6.60 4.95 39.52
CA LYS A 356 -5.86 3.76 39.98
C LYS A 356 -5.20 3.02 38.80
N LYS A 357 -5.84 2.93 37.62
CA LYS A 357 -5.23 2.37 36.39
C LYS A 357 -3.99 3.13 35.93
N ASN A 358 -4.05 4.47 35.91
CA ASN A 358 -2.92 5.31 35.52
C ASN A 358 -1.74 5.14 36.49
N THR A 359 -2.01 5.13 37.81
CA THR A 359 -1.00 4.84 38.84
C THR A 359 -0.33 3.48 38.61
N VAL A 360 -1.12 2.43 38.31
CA VAL A 360 -0.60 1.10 37.96
C VAL A 360 0.35 1.17 36.75
N ILE A 361 -0.05 1.83 35.66
CA ILE A 361 0.75 1.96 34.43
C ILE A 361 2.06 2.70 34.68
N GLU A 362 2.03 3.80 35.44
CA GLU A 362 3.22 4.57 35.78
C GLU A 362 4.27 3.75 36.55
N GLU A 363 3.83 2.92 37.50
CA GLU A 363 4.73 2.07 38.28
C GLU A 363 5.33 0.92 37.46
N LEU A 364 4.51 0.26 36.65
CA LEU A 364 5.00 -0.78 35.73
C LEU A 364 5.99 -0.20 34.71
N ASN A 365 5.76 1.03 34.24
CA ASN A 365 6.72 1.76 33.40
C ASN A 365 8.02 2.08 34.15
N LYS A 366 7.99 2.47 35.42
CA LYS A 366 9.19 2.70 36.25
C LYS A 366 10.00 1.42 36.43
N ILE A 367 9.33 0.31 36.76
CA ILE A 367 9.95 -1.02 36.89
C ILE A 367 10.57 -1.46 35.55
N MET A 368 9.82 -1.35 34.45
CA MET A 368 10.28 -1.70 33.10
C MET A 368 11.49 -0.86 32.68
N HIS A 369 11.45 0.46 32.87
CA HIS A 369 12.57 1.35 32.56
C HIS A 369 13.82 1.00 33.39
N LYS A 370 13.67 0.77 34.70
CA LYS A 370 14.76 0.34 35.58
C LYS A 370 15.41 -0.94 35.06
N ILE A 371 14.64 -2.00 34.87
CA ILE A 371 15.17 -3.33 34.47
C ILE A 371 15.84 -3.27 33.08
N ASN A 372 15.23 -2.57 32.12
CA ASN A 372 15.81 -2.39 30.78
C ASN A 372 17.13 -1.62 30.78
N THR A 373 17.33 -0.68 31.71
CA THR A 373 18.55 0.14 31.78
C THR A 373 19.63 -0.46 32.67
N SER A 374 19.28 -1.17 33.75
CA SER A 374 20.24 -1.77 34.68
C SER A 374 20.62 -3.21 34.35
N GLU A 375 19.64 -4.06 34.03
CA GLU A 375 19.79 -5.53 33.99
C GLU A 375 19.82 -6.07 32.55
N LEU A 376 18.94 -5.60 31.65
CA LEU A 376 18.83 -6.09 30.26
C LEU A 376 19.69 -5.30 29.24
N LYS A 377 20.87 -4.84 29.65
CA LYS A 377 21.73 -3.96 28.84
C LYS A 377 22.05 -4.56 27.47
N GLY A 378 21.67 -3.86 26.41
CA GLY A 378 21.85 -4.27 25.01
C GLY A 378 20.75 -5.15 24.42
N LYS A 379 19.79 -5.63 25.23
CA LYS A 379 18.60 -6.37 24.79
C LYS A 379 17.35 -5.94 25.59
N PRO A 380 16.93 -4.67 25.53
CA PRO A 380 15.76 -4.21 26.26
C PRO A 380 14.47 -4.85 25.72
N CYS A 381 13.54 -5.17 26.61
CA CYS A 381 12.17 -5.48 26.27
C CYS A 381 11.27 -4.31 26.67
N SER A 382 10.95 -3.46 25.69
CA SER A 382 10.15 -2.25 25.90
C SER A 382 8.85 -2.30 25.09
N PHE A 383 7.74 -2.05 25.78
CA PHE A 383 6.43 -1.86 25.16
C PHE A 383 5.70 -0.70 25.85
N TYR A 384 4.55 -0.34 25.30
CA TYR A 384 3.74 0.76 25.78
C TYR A 384 2.42 0.18 26.30
N PHE A 385 1.75 0.90 27.21
CA PHE A 385 0.42 0.53 27.69
C PHE A 385 -0.64 1.33 26.92
N ASP A 386 -0.52 1.32 25.60
CA ASP A 386 -1.38 2.01 24.64
C ASP A 386 -2.37 1.05 23.98
N GLY A 387 -3.50 1.58 23.53
CA GLY A 387 -4.60 0.79 22.95
C GLY A 387 -5.69 0.43 23.96
N THR A 388 -6.64 -0.40 23.50
CA THR A 388 -7.83 -0.80 24.25
C THR A 388 -7.78 -2.29 24.64
N PRO A 389 -8.51 -2.72 25.68
CA PRO A 389 -8.62 -4.14 26.05
C PRO A 389 -9.06 -5.08 24.91
N SER A 390 -9.83 -4.58 23.94
CA SER A 390 -10.22 -5.35 22.75
C SER A 390 -9.06 -5.50 21.78
N GLN A 391 -8.31 -4.43 21.51
CA GLN A 391 -7.13 -4.48 20.63
C GLN A 391 -6.06 -5.42 21.19
N TRP A 392 -5.76 -5.36 22.50
CA TRP A 392 -4.81 -6.29 23.12
C TRP A 392 -5.21 -7.77 23.00
N GLU A 393 -6.51 -8.07 23.04
CA GLU A 393 -7.02 -9.43 22.82
C GLU A 393 -6.83 -9.87 21.35
N GLU A 394 -7.20 -9.02 20.38
CA GLU A 394 -6.99 -9.30 18.96
C GLU A 394 -5.51 -9.51 18.62
N GLU A 395 -4.64 -8.63 19.11
CA GLU A 395 -3.19 -8.72 18.90
C GLU A 395 -2.61 -10.00 19.51
N LYS A 396 -3.05 -10.41 20.70
CA LYS A 396 -2.61 -11.68 21.31
C LYS A 396 -3.01 -12.87 20.45
N TYR A 397 -4.25 -12.94 19.98
CA TYR A 397 -4.70 -14.05 19.12
C TYR A 397 -3.90 -14.15 17.83
N LEU A 398 -3.59 -13.01 17.20
CA LEU A 398 -2.74 -12.94 16.02
C LEU A 398 -1.30 -13.39 16.34
N HIS A 399 -0.68 -12.83 17.37
CA HIS A 399 0.65 -13.22 17.85
C HIS A 399 0.75 -14.73 18.04
N ASP A 400 -0.17 -15.31 18.83
CA ASP A 400 -0.15 -16.72 19.19
C ASP A 400 -0.40 -17.62 17.97
N TYR A 401 -1.29 -17.22 17.07
CA TYR A 401 -1.46 -17.92 15.79
C TYR A 401 -0.14 -17.99 15.01
N PHE A 402 0.54 -16.85 14.81
CA PHE A 402 1.79 -16.80 14.06
C PHE A 402 2.91 -17.61 14.72
N LYS A 403 3.03 -17.56 16.05
CA LYS A 403 4.04 -18.34 16.79
C LYS A 403 3.75 -19.83 16.83
N ASN A 404 2.47 -20.23 16.78
CA ASN A 404 2.06 -21.63 16.80
C ASN A 404 1.80 -22.24 15.41
N HIS A 405 1.96 -21.49 14.31
CA HIS A 405 1.56 -21.89 12.96
C HIS A 405 1.96 -23.33 12.55
N GLU A 406 3.23 -23.71 12.72
CA GLU A 406 3.68 -25.07 12.38
C GLU A 406 3.16 -26.16 13.35
N SER A 407 2.82 -25.79 14.60
CA SER A 407 2.18 -26.72 15.55
C SER A 407 0.70 -26.90 15.25
N ILE A 408 0.00 -25.82 14.87
CA ILE A 408 -1.38 -25.89 14.38
C ILE A 408 -1.43 -26.80 13.14
N LYS A 409 -0.50 -26.61 12.20
CA LYS A 409 -0.39 -27.39 10.96
C LYS A 409 -0.06 -28.88 11.15
N THR A 410 0.54 -29.28 12.27
CA THR A 410 0.82 -30.70 12.57
C THR A 410 -0.30 -31.36 13.37
N LYS A 411 -1.03 -30.61 14.20
CA LYS A 411 -2.05 -31.15 15.11
C LYS A 411 -3.41 -31.42 14.50
N TYR A 412 -3.78 -30.77 13.39
CA TYR A 412 -5.15 -30.83 12.88
C TYR A 412 -5.61 -32.18 12.29
N ASN A 413 -4.74 -33.19 12.21
CA ASN A 413 -5.05 -34.53 11.68
C ASN A 413 -5.91 -35.40 12.62
N SER A 414 -6.65 -34.78 13.54
CA SER A 414 -7.44 -35.43 14.59
C SER A 414 -8.95 -35.44 14.29
N ASN A 415 -9.78 -35.78 15.29
CA ASN A 415 -11.17 -36.19 15.09
C ASN A 415 -12.11 -35.05 14.62
N VAL A 416 -13.34 -35.44 14.22
CA VAL A 416 -14.36 -34.54 13.66
C VAL A 416 -14.72 -33.35 14.58
N SER A 417 -14.69 -33.55 15.90
CA SER A 417 -15.03 -32.49 16.87
C SER A 417 -13.91 -31.45 16.95
N GLU A 418 -12.66 -31.91 17.08
CA GLU A 418 -11.47 -31.05 17.08
C GLU A 418 -11.32 -30.29 15.76
N LYS A 419 -11.57 -30.95 14.61
CA LYS A 419 -11.63 -30.28 13.31
C LYS A 419 -12.60 -29.09 13.32
N LYS A 420 -13.80 -29.25 13.88
CA LYS A 420 -14.79 -28.16 13.94
C LYS A 420 -14.28 -26.98 14.77
N MET A 421 -13.68 -27.25 15.94
CA MET A 421 -13.09 -26.20 16.79
C MET A 421 -11.89 -25.51 16.12
N PHE A 422 -11.04 -26.24 15.39
CA PHE A 422 -9.97 -25.66 14.57
C PHE A 422 -10.53 -24.73 13.48
N CYS A 423 -11.62 -25.13 12.81
CA CYS A 423 -12.30 -24.27 11.83
C CYS A 423 -12.86 -22.99 12.48
N GLU A 424 -13.57 -23.11 13.62
CA GLU A 424 -14.11 -21.94 14.35
C GLU A 424 -12.99 -20.97 14.78
N TYR A 425 -11.88 -21.50 15.31
CA TYR A 425 -10.69 -20.72 15.68
C TYR A 425 -10.04 -20.05 14.45
N LEU A 426 -9.73 -20.80 13.40
CA LEU A 426 -9.05 -20.26 12.21
C LEU A 426 -9.90 -19.27 11.43
N SER A 427 -11.23 -19.43 11.39
CA SER A 427 -12.15 -18.45 10.80
C SER A 427 -12.21 -17.14 11.59
N TYR A 428 -12.03 -17.20 12.92
CA TYR A 428 -11.86 -15.99 13.74
C TYR A 428 -10.50 -15.33 13.51
N ILE A 429 -9.40 -16.11 13.50
CA ILE A 429 -8.07 -15.60 13.15
C ILE A 429 -8.06 -14.97 11.74
N TYR A 430 -8.74 -15.56 10.76
CA TYR A 430 -8.88 -14.98 9.42
C TYR A 430 -9.50 -13.57 9.47
N LYS A 431 -10.60 -13.38 10.20
CA LYS A 431 -11.22 -12.05 10.38
C LYS A 431 -10.28 -11.04 11.05
N LEU A 432 -9.47 -11.48 12.04
CA LEU A 432 -8.44 -10.63 12.64
C LEU A 432 -7.33 -10.29 11.64
N TYR A 433 -6.86 -11.29 10.88
CA TYR A 433 -5.81 -11.17 9.88
C TYR A 433 -6.20 -10.13 8.82
N GLU A 434 -7.44 -10.20 8.30
CA GLU A 434 -7.99 -9.22 7.37
C GLU A 434 -8.06 -7.80 7.95
N LYS A 435 -8.41 -7.64 9.22
CA LYS A 435 -8.48 -6.31 9.87
C LYS A 435 -7.10 -5.67 10.05
N HIS A 436 -6.11 -6.47 10.42
CA HIS A 436 -4.79 -5.98 10.80
C HIS A 436 -3.79 -5.88 9.65
N ILE A 437 -3.86 -6.75 8.63
CA ILE A 437 -2.89 -6.78 7.53
C ILE A 437 -2.72 -5.43 6.83
N TRP A 438 -3.81 -4.69 6.61
CA TRP A 438 -3.80 -3.39 5.94
C TRP A 438 -3.14 -2.26 6.75
N LYS A 439 -3.12 -2.39 8.09
CA LYS A 439 -2.43 -1.46 8.99
C LYS A 439 -0.99 -1.89 9.24
N CYS A 440 -0.73 -3.19 9.23
CA CYS A 440 0.50 -3.80 9.70
C CYS A 440 1.50 -4.13 8.59
N CYS A 441 1.06 -4.35 7.36
CA CYS A 441 1.91 -4.83 6.28
C CYS A 441 1.99 -3.86 5.11
N THR A 442 3.21 -3.70 4.61
CA THR A 442 3.54 -2.80 3.51
C THR A 442 4.44 -3.57 2.55
N TYR A 443 3.93 -3.90 1.36
CA TYR A 443 4.58 -4.79 0.42
C TYR A 443 5.33 -4.02 -0.68
N PHE A 444 6.47 -4.57 -1.12
CA PHE A 444 7.35 -3.99 -2.12
C PHE A 444 7.56 -4.95 -3.28
N TYR A 445 7.89 -4.41 -4.45
CA TYR A 445 8.08 -5.20 -5.68
C TYR A 445 9.45 -5.89 -5.74
N LYS A 446 10.43 -5.38 -4.98
CA LYS A 446 11.72 -6.00 -4.73
C LYS A 446 12.10 -5.75 -3.28
N GLY A 447 12.59 -6.78 -2.60
CA GLY A 447 12.89 -6.75 -1.17
C GLY A 447 11.75 -7.33 -0.31
N ASN A 448 11.98 -7.37 1.01
CA ASN A 448 11.03 -7.92 1.97
C ASN A 448 9.93 -6.90 2.29
N SER A 449 8.72 -7.38 2.59
CA SER A 449 7.64 -6.57 3.16
C SER A 449 8.09 -5.86 4.44
N TRP A 450 7.68 -4.60 4.63
CA TRP A 450 7.80 -3.94 5.93
C TRP A 450 6.62 -4.33 6.80
N ASN A 451 6.94 -4.63 8.05
CA ASN A 451 5.98 -4.94 9.09
C ASN A 451 5.99 -3.79 10.09
N LEU A 452 4.88 -3.04 10.13
CA LEU A 452 4.64 -1.94 11.06
C LEU A 452 4.15 -2.44 12.43
N CYS A 453 3.73 -3.70 12.52
CA CYS A 453 3.26 -4.37 13.74
C CYS A 453 4.13 -5.60 14.13
N PRO A 454 5.48 -5.52 14.17
CA PRO A 454 6.35 -6.68 14.33
C PRO A 454 6.27 -7.37 15.71
N LYS A 455 5.45 -6.83 16.62
CA LYS A 455 5.16 -7.44 17.93
C LYS A 455 4.11 -8.54 17.85
N HIS A 456 3.11 -8.41 16.97
CA HIS A 456 1.92 -9.27 16.94
C HIS A 456 1.52 -9.75 15.54
N PHE A 457 2.06 -9.19 14.46
CA PHE A 457 1.71 -9.54 13.08
C PHE A 457 2.89 -10.14 12.32
N GLU A 458 2.64 -11.02 11.34
CA GLU A 458 3.64 -11.47 10.36
C GLU A 458 3.12 -11.24 8.92
N CYS A 459 3.92 -10.55 8.10
CA CYS A 459 3.55 -10.16 6.73
C CYS A 459 3.98 -11.18 5.65
N ASP A 460 4.45 -12.36 6.03
CA ASP A 460 4.73 -13.43 5.08
C ASP A 460 3.42 -14.14 4.73
N GLY A 461 3.04 -14.14 3.45
CA GLY A 461 1.80 -14.74 2.95
C GLY A 461 1.67 -16.24 3.27
N LYS A 462 2.77 -16.94 3.60
CA LYS A 462 2.71 -18.34 4.08
C LYS A 462 1.85 -18.52 5.34
N TYR A 463 1.67 -17.45 6.13
CA TYR A 463 0.87 -17.44 7.34
C TYR A 463 -0.60 -17.06 7.10
N ASN A 464 -1.06 -16.88 5.86
CA ASN A 464 -2.47 -16.58 5.58
C ASN A 464 -3.37 -17.72 6.11
N PRO A 465 -4.29 -17.46 7.08
CA PRO A 465 -5.13 -18.48 7.69
C PRO A 465 -6.02 -19.23 6.70
N PHE A 466 -6.35 -18.60 5.55
CA PHE A 466 -7.14 -19.25 4.50
C PHE A 466 -6.52 -20.58 4.05
N LYS A 467 -5.19 -20.64 3.91
CA LYS A 467 -4.50 -21.85 3.43
C LYS A 467 -4.72 -23.04 4.36
N LEU A 468 -4.78 -22.81 5.67
CA LEU A 468 -5.12 -23.82 6.65
C LEU A 468 -6.62 -24.19 6.59
N LEU A 469 -7.53 -23.19 6.52
CA LEU A 469 -8.98 -23.41 6.39
C LEU A 469 -9.35 -24.25 5.15
N SER A 470 -8.72 -23.95 4.00
CA SER A 470 -8.87 -24.68 2.75
C SER A 470 -8.35 -26.12 2.87
N THR A 471 -7.13 -26.29 3.39
CA THR A 471 -6.53 -27.62 3.64
C THR A 471 -7.43 -28.49 4.55
N LEU A 472 -8.06 -27.87 5.55
CA LEU A 472 -8.97 -28.53 6.48
C LEU A 472 -10.33 -28.92 5.87
N LYS A 473 -10.74 -28.30 4.76
CA LYS A 473 -12.11 -28.36 4.23
C LYS A 473 -13.12 -27.97 5.31
N CYS A 474 -13.00 -26.76 5.82
CA CYS A 474 -13.94 -26.19 6.79
C CYS A 474 -15.26 -25.82 6.10
N GLU A 475 -16.35 -26.46 6.51
CA GLU A 475 -17.70 -26.15 6.02
C GLU A 475 -18.32 -25.04 6.89
N ASN A 476 -18.12 -23.77 6.51
CA ASN A 476 -19.14 -22.69 6.57
C ASN A 476 -18.60 -21.30 6.14
N GLU A 477 -19.53 -20.51 5.58
CA GLU A 477 -19.52 -19.06 5.32
C GLU A 477 -18.23 -18.36 4.85
N ILE A 478 -18.23 -18.04 3.55
CA ILE A 478 -17.44 -16.98 2.89
C ILE A 478 -15.91 -17.11 3.02
N ILE A 479 -15.33 -18.20 2.53
CA ILE A 479 -14.09 -18.06 1.74
C ILE A 479 -14.09 -19.04 0.55
N SER A 480 -14.26 -18.49 -0.64
CA SER A 480 -14.16 -19.22 -1.90
C SER A 480 -12.71 -19.28 -2.39
N GLU A 481 -12.37 -20.29 -3.19
CA GLU A 481 -11.05 -20.44 -3.85
C GLU A 481 -10.71 -19.24 -4.78
N SER A 482 -11.71 -18.42 -5.15
CA SER A 482 -11.51 -17.15 -5.85
C SER A 482 -11.04 -15.99 -4.96
N GLU A 483 -11.26 -16.04 -3.65
CA GLU A 483 -10.82 -15.02 -2.71
C GLU A 483 -9.34 -15.17 -2.32
N GLU A 484 -8.77 -16.38 -2.34
CA GLU A 484 -7.30 -16.59 -2.20
C GLU A 484 -6.53 -15.84 -3.29
N ASN A 485 -6.89 -16.08 -4.55
CA ASN A 485 -6.30 -15.42 -5.70
C ASN A 485 -6.53 -13.90 -5.71
N ALA A 486 -7.64 -13.43 -5.14
CA ALA A 486 -7.89 -12.02 -4.92
C ALA A 486 -6.97 -11.44 -3.85
N TYR A 487 -6.83 -12.11 -2.69
CA TYR A 487 -6.04 -11.63 -1.55
C TYR A 487 -4.55 -11.58 -1.87
N ASP A 488 -4.00 -12.61 -2.49
CA ASP A 488 -2.58 -12.63 -2.91
C ASP A 488 -2.29 -11.57 -4.00
N THR A 489 -3.27 -11.29 -4.87
CA THR A 489 -3.23 -10.17 -5.83
C THR A 489 -3.32 -8.80 -5.13
N LEU A 490 -4.03 -8.72 -4.01
CA LEU A 490 -4.34 -7.52 -3.24
C LEU A 490 -3.25 -7.12 -2.24
N MET A 491 -2.53 -8.09 -1.67
CA MET A 491 -1.36 -7.86 -0.81
C MET A 491 -0.30 -7.02 -1.52
N ILE A 492 -0.23 -7.06 -2.86
CA ILE A 492 0.67 -6.19 -3.64
C ILE A 492 0.07 -4.78 -3.75
N ASP A 493 0.19 -3.99 -2.67
CA ASP A 493 -0.04 -2.54 -2.74
C ASP A 493 0.97 -1.90 -3.68
N ARG A 494 0.54 -1.75 -4.95
CA ARG A 494 1.39 -1.17 -5.99
C ARG A 494 1.64 0.32 -5.81
N GLU A 495 0.96 1.05 -4.93
CA GLU A 495 1.32 2.44 -4.64
C GLU A 495 2.62 2.52 -3.85
N VAL A 496 2.86 1.57 -2.94
CA VAL A 496 4.12 1.47 -2.19
C VAL A 496 5.24 0.87 -3.05
N VAL A 497 4.91 -0.06 -3.96
CA VAL A 497 5.79 -0.42 -5.09
C VAL A 497 6.22 0.80 -5.89
N LEU A 498 5.29 1.70 -6.23
CA LEU A 498 5.57 2.88 -7.04
C LEU A 498 6.50 3.88 -6.34
N LYS A 499 6.34 4.09 -5.02
CA LYS A 499 7.23 4.94 -4.22
C LYS A 499 8.61 4.33 -4.00
N SER A 500 8.72 2.99 -3.91
CA SER A 500 9.99 2.27 -3.71
C SER A 500 10.76 1.95 -5.00
N GLN A 501 10.10 1.93 -6.16
CA GLN A 501 10.75 1.84 -7.47
C GLN A 501 11.46 3.15 -7.88
N ILE A 502 11.33 4.22 -7.09
CA ILE A 502 12.27 5.34 -7.14
C ILE A 502 13.63 4.82 -6.67
N ILE A 503 14.48 4.44 -7.64
CA ILE A 503 15.88 4.08 -7.42
C ILE A 503 16.50 5.13 -6.50
N PRO A 504 17.26 4.76 -5.44
CA PRO A 504 18.02 5.72 -4.66
C PRO A 504 18.95 6.44 -5.63
N CYS A 505 18.62 7.69 -5.94
CA CYS A 505 19.32 8.41 -6.99
C CYS A 505 20.68 8.85 -6.43
N ASN A 506 21.69 8.03 -6.68
CA ASN A 506 23.09 8.27 -6.28
C ASN A 506 23.72 9.48 -6.98
N SER A 507 22.93 10.27 -7.72
CA SER A 507 23.30 11.57 -8.28
C SER A 507 22.67 12.68 -7.44
N LEU A 508 23.50 13.64 -7.04
CA LEU A 508 23.12 14.88 -6.33
C LEU A 508 22.01 15.69 -7.03
N ILE A 509 21.71 15.41 -8.30
CA ILE A 509 20.76 16.19 -9.12
C ILE A 509 19.29 15.83 -8.83
N CYS A 510 19.02 14.67 -8.19
CA CYS A 510 17.66 14.19 -7.93
C CYS A 510 17.03 14.70 -6.63
N ASP A 511 17.84 15.07 -5.64
CA ASP A 511 17.33 15.63 -4.40
C ASP A 511 16.79 17.05 -4.67
N PRO A 512 15.51 17.35 -4.36
CA PRO A 512 14.96 18.70 -4.50
C PRO A 512 15.84 19.77 -3.83
N PHE A 513 16.42 19.48 -2.66
CA PHE A 513 17.30 20.41 -1.94
C PHE A 513 18.52 20.79 -2.79
N TYR A 514 19.27 19.81 -3.31
CA TYR A 514 20.42 20.07 -4.16
C TYR A 514 20.02 20.68 -5.52
N LYS A 515 18.91 20.23 -6.11
CA LYS A 515 18.38 20.79 -7.37
C LYS A 515 18.07 22.28 -7.25
N PHE A 516 17.52 22.73 -6.12
CA PHE A 516 17.25 24.15 -5.86
C PHE A 516 18.47 24.91 -5.31
N ALA A 517 19.38 24.27 -4.56
CA ALA A 517 20.58 24.92 -4.01
C ALA A 517 21.70 25.14 -5.04
N MET A 518 21.84 24.26 -6.05
CA MET A 518 22.90 24.37 -7.06
C MET A 518 22.70 25.56 -8.01
N VAL A 519 21.45 26.01 -8.22
CA VAL A 519 21.15 27.19 -9.06
C VAL A 519 21.79 28.48 -8.52
N PRO A 520 21.51 28.93 -7.26
CA PRO A 520 22.16 30.12 -6.71
C PRO A 520 23.68 29.96 -6.54
N LEU A 521 24.18 28.74 -6.24
CA LEU A 521 25.63 28.49 -6.20
C LEU A 521 26.30 28.69 -7.56
N ALA A 522 25.68 28.24 -8.65
CA ALA A 522 26.17 28.49 -10.01
C ALA A 522 26.14 29.98 -10.37
N PHE A 523 25.10 30.72 -9.98
CA PHE A 523 25.05 32.18 -10.17
C PHE A 523 26.14 32.92 -9.37
N LEU A 524 26.42 32.50 -8.13
CA LEU A 524 27.50 33.07 -7.33
C LEU A 524 28.87 32.80 -7.95
N GLY A 525 29.13 31.56 -8.39
CA GLY A 525 30.37 31.20 -9.09
C GLY A 525 30.57 32.00 -10.37
N LEU A 526 29.53 32.11 -11.20
CA LEU A 526 29.55 32.90 -12.44
C LEU A 526 29.81 34.39 -12.15
N SER A 527 29.16 34.95 -11.12
CA SER A 527 29.37 36.34 -10.67
C SER A 527 30.80 36.59 -10.18
N SER A 528 31.38 35.67 -9.41
CA SER A 528 32.78 35.74 -8.98
C SER A 528 33.76 35.73 -10.15
N VAL A 529 33.51 34.88 -11.16
CA VAL A 529 34.31 34.82 -12.39
C VAL A 529 34.19 36.12 -13.20
N PHE A 530 32.97 36.68 -13.33
CA PHE A 530 32.77 38.00 -13.95
C PHE A 530 33.50 39.13 -13.20
N PHE A 531 33.53 39.11 -11.87
CA PHE A 531 34.26 40.09 -11.07
C PHE A 531 35.78 40.02 -11.30
N LEU A 532 36.33 38.80 -11.39
CA LEU A 532 37.74 38.59 -11.73
C LEU A 532 38.05 39.09 -13.15
N PHE A 533 37.24 38.74 -14.16
CA PHE A 533 37.43 39.26 -15.51
C PHE A 533 37.27 40.79 -15.59
N TYR A 534 36.33 41.38 -14.86
CA TYR A 534 36.19 42.85 -14.78
C TYR A 534 37.43 43.53 -14.20
N LYS A 535 38.04 42.93 -13.16
CA LYS A 535 39.21 43.47 -12.47
C LYS A 535 40.54 43.27 -13.24
N PHE A 536 40.68 42.16 -13.96
CA PHE A 536 41.95 41.75 -14.57
C PHE A 536 41.98 41.77 -16.11
N THR A 537 40.86 42.01 -16.80
CA THR A 537 40.82 42.21 -18.26
C THR A 537 40.75 43.72 -18.57
N PRO A 538 41.42 44.24 -19.62
CA PRO A 538 41.49 45.69 -19.90
C PRO A 538 40.17 46.35 -20.39
N PHE A 539 39.01 45.79 -20.06
CA PHE A 539 37.71 46.42 -20.25
C PHE A 539 37.37 47.44 -19.16
N GLY A 540 37.83 47.25 -17.91
CA GLY A 540 37.62 48.22 -16.83
C GLY A 540 38.24 49.60 -17.11
N THR A 541 39.44 49.62 -17.71
CA THR A 541 40.13 50.86 -18.11
C THR A 541 39.50 51.55 -19.33
N ARG A 542 38.77 50.84 -20.20
CA ARG A 542 38.01 51.44 -21.31
C ARG A 542 36.81 52.26 -20.82
N PHE A 543 36.07 51.79 -19.82
CA PHE A 543 34.95 52.56 -19.25
C PHE A 543 35.41 53.84 -18.53
N HIS A 544 36.54 53.80 -17.81
CA HIS A 544 37.13 55.02 -17.24
C HIS A 544 37.59 56.03 -18.29
N LYS A 545 38.18 55.59 -19.41
CA LYS A 545 38.55 56.49 -20.52
C LYS A 545 37.34 57.15 -21.19
N LYS A 546 36.19 56.46 -21.32
CA LYS A 546 34.98 57.06 -21.90
C LYS A 546 34.44 58.21 -21.05
N LYS A 547 34.38 58.03 -19.72
CA LYS A 547 33.88 59.04 -18.75
C LYS A 547 34.81 60.25 -18.58
N LEU A 548 36.09 60.13 -18.92
CA LEU A 548 37.04 61.26 -18.96
C LEU A 548 36.96 62.05 -20.27
N LYS A 549 36.56 61.42 -21.40
CA LYS A 549 36.46 62.11 -22.70
C LYS A 549 35.26 63.05 -22.80
N GLU A 550 34.18 62.79 -22.05
CA GLU A 550 33.01 63.69 -21.97
C GLU A 550 33.25 64.94 -21.09
N ARG A 551 34.20 64.88 -20.13
CA ARG A 551 34.51 66.03 -19.25
C ARG A 551 35.46 67.07 -19.87
N GLY A 552 35.99 66.80 -21.06
CA GLY A 552 36.93 67.69 -21.76
C GLY A 552 36.29 68.78 -22.64
N ASN A 553 35.01 68.65 -23.02
CA ASN A 553 34.44 69.43 -24.12
C ASN A 553 33.39 70.50 -23.75
N ASN A 554 33.05 70.68 -22.46
CA ASN A 554 32.12 71.73 -22.01
C ASN A 554 32.82 72.82 -21.19
N ARG A 555 33.48 73.74 -21.90
CA ARG A 555 33.80 75.09 -21.43
C ARG A 555 33.57 76.10 -22.56
N ASN A 556 32.35 76.63 -22.64
CA ASN A 556 32.05 77.94 -23.21
C ASN A 556 30.89 78.57 -22.40
N ILE A 557 30.83 79.89 -22.42
CA ILE A 557 30.31 80.83 -21.39
C ILE A 557 29.30 81.79 -22.09
N PRO A 558 28.46 82.67 -21.45
CA PRO A 558 27.64 82.67 -20.22
C PRO A 558 26.13 83.02 -20.47
N GLY A 559 25.31 83.23 -19.43
CA GLY A 559 24.27 84.28 -19.47
C GLY A 559 23.07 84.25 -18.51
N ARG A 560 23.05 85.15 -17.49
CA ARG A 560 21.90 85.66 -16.66
C ARG A 560 21.02 84.60 -15.95
N GLY A 561 20.74 84.59 -14.64
CA GLY A 561 20.47 85.65 -13.64
C GLY A 561 19.04 85.41 -13.09
N LYS A 562 18.66 85.50 -11.81
CA LYS A 562 19.18 86.16 -10.59
C LYS A 562 18.79 85.34 -9.33
N GLY A 563 19.37 85.64 -8.14
CA GLY A 563 18.80 85.24 -6.82
C GLY A 563 19.76 84.57 -5.83
N LYS A 564 20.10 85.27 -4.74
CA LYS A 564 20.81 84.86 -3.50
C LYS A 564 20.03 85.47 -2.29
N PRO A 565 20.28 85.16 -0.98
CA PRO A 565 21.47 84.54 -0.37
C PRO A 565 21.30 83.49 0.78
N LEU A 566 22.44 82.84 1.04
CA LEU A 566 23.06 82.16 2.22
C LEU A 566 22.87 82.82 3.64
N PRO A 567 23.48 82.32 4.75
CA PRO A 567 23.80 80.94 5.25
C PRO A 567 23.72 80.75 6.81
N LYS A 568 24.04 79.53 7.33
CA LYS A 568 25.09 79.26 8.38
C LYS A 568 25.19 77.73 8.67
N ASN A 569 26.36 77.09 8.52
CA ASN A 569 27.37 76.69 9.55
C ASN A 569 26.92 75.47 10.41
N GLU A 570 27.72 74.51 10.90
CA GLU A 570 29.14 74.08 10.80
C GLU A 570 29.25 72.68 11.50
N VAL A 571 30.31 71.85 11.51
CA VAL A 571 31.69 71.83 10.96
C VAL A 571 32.07 70.35 10.61
N ARG A 572 33.34 70.02 10.31
CA ARG A 572 33.85 68.62 10.19
C ARG A 572 35.37 68.55 10.47
N THR A 573 35.81 67.67 11.38
CA THR A 573 37.24 67.26 11.57
C THR A 573 37.25 65.88 12.26
N ARG A 574 37.82 64.77 11.74
CA ARG A 574 39.18 64.41 11.27
C ARG A 574 40.27 64.36 12.36
N SER A 575 40.77 63.15 12.61
CA SER A 575 42.18 62.85 12.91
C SER A 575 42.52 61.40 12.51
N ASN A 576 43.81 61.11 12.31
CA ASN A 576 44.32 59.84 11.76
C ASN A 576 44.81 58.88 12.86
N ALA A 577 44.98 57.60 12.50
CA ALA A 577 45.52 56.56 13.38
C ALA A 577 47.04 56.58 13.52
N GLN A 578 47.58 56.14 14.67
CA GLN A 578 48.52 55.01 14.73
C GLN A 578 48.80 54.47 16.15
N ASN A 579 48.94 53.15 16.21
CA ASN A 579 49.74 52.31 17.12
C ASN A 579 49.71 52.50 18.66
N GLY A 580 49.09 51.50 19.33
CA GLY A 580 49.39 51.10 20.71
C GLY A 580 48.90 49.67 21.00
N ARG A 581 49.81 48.73 21.29
CA ARG A 581 49.44 47.38 21.77
C ARG A 581 49.19 47.44 23.27
N ILE A 582 48.00 47.04 23.73
CA ILE A 582 47.78 46.60 25.12
C ILE A 582 46.96 45.28 25.10
N ARG A 583 47.23 44.41 26.06
CA ARG A 583 46.68 43.05 26.24
C ARG A 583 46.20 42.88 27.69
N ILE A 584 45.22 42.01 27.91
CA ILE A 584 44.77 41.47 29.22
C ILE A 584 43.95 42.55 30.01
N ALA A 585 42.88 42.25 30.75
CA ALA A 585 42.53 41.03 31.50
C ALA A 585 41.09 40.51 31.32
N TYR A 586 40.87 39.30 31.84
CA TYR A 586 39.56 38.66 32.04
C TYR A 586 38.86 39.21 33.29
N SER A 587 37.53 39.25 33.28
CA SER A 587 36.72 39.20 34.50
C SER A 587 35.43 38.42 34.22
N SER A 588 35.22 37.36 35.00
CA SER A 588 33.98 36.59 35.06
C SER A 588 32.92 37.31 35.91
N SER A 589 31.66 37.20 35.48
CA SER A 589 30.45 37.21 36.32
C SER A 589 29.41 36.31 35.68
#